data_AF-A0A7X7VA34-F1
#
_entry.id   AF-A0A7X7VA34-F1
#
_cell.length_a   1.000
_cell.length_b   1.000
_cell.length_c   1.000
_cell.angle_alpha   90.00
_cell.angle_beta   90.00
_cell.angle_gamma   90.00
#
_symmetry.space_group_name_H-M   'P 1'
#
loop_
_entity.id
_entity.type
_entity.pdbx_description
1 polymer ?
#
loop_
_entity_poly.entity_id
_entity_poly.type
_entity_poly.pdbx_seq_one_letter_code
_entity_poly.pdbx_strand_id
1 'polypeptide(L)'
;MGLDPCEVRSELRSHPQFPRTQGLELTQFWWGMQAVTTPETIVESMRSMRALELEHRMLAPLRRFKRLPDRALTPTLLALNPITTGAALYRANVQTLATSNYLLSSVQRYQPGGFGNQQHLWHASMPGGIEVFGNHPGSTELLQESRSASPGPWVGNGINPDIGQHFNVLLAQYDLRQRKGFFEGRRHELVHIHFPFVLFDQTRLGPTWVAGRRGNSYIGIVASHHFEQISETEIVQRGTQTGYAVVMADDEEFSSLADFLRELKQSRLSLSAHRLSLASPSGGFELVWKGEFRVNGRPVNTQYPRYESPSVQAPRNPEQLVVTGTDHQLRLDWMASTREETQLVR
;
A
#
# COMPACT_ATOMS: atom_id res chain seq x y z
N MET A 1 10.45 7.44 -11.97
CA MET A 1 9.51 8.33 -11.25
C MET A 1 8.29 7.51 -10.85
N GLY A 2 7.79 7.65 -9.61
CA GLY A 2 6.46 7.14 -9.27
C GLY A 2 5.42 8.13 -9.77
N LEU A 3 4.67 7.78 -10.81
CA LEU A 3 3.60 8.58 -11.39
C LEU A 3 2.27 7.84 -11.21
N ASP A 4 1.18 8.60 -11.13
CA ASP A 4 -0.13 8.06 -11.41
C ASP A 4 -0.34 8.00 -12.94
N PRO A 5 -1.09 7.02 -13.48
CA PRO A 5 -1.33 6.89 -14.92
C PRO A 5 -1.83 8.18 -15.58
N CYS A 6 -2.62 8.98 -14.87
CA CYS A 6 -3.15 10.26 -15.35
C CYS A 6 -2.07 11.35 -15.50
N GLU A 7 -1.01 11.32 -14.69
CA GLU A 7 0.07 12.32 -14.71
C GLU A 7 1.06 12.09 -15.87
N VAL A 8 1.26 10.83 -16.26
CA VAL A 8 2.27 10.39 -17.25
C VAL A 8 2.30 11.27 -18.48
N ARG A 9 1.15 11.55 -19.09
CA ARG A 9 1.09 12.33 -20.33
C ARG A 9 1.60 13.77 -20.11
N SER A 10 1.25 14.41 -19.00
CA SER A 10 1.69 15.77 -18.71
C SER A 10 3.18 15.78 -18.39
N GLU A 11 3.60 14.93 -17.43
CA GLU A 11 4.96 14.86 -16.91
C GLU A 11 5.98 14.51 -17.99
N LEU A 12 5.68 13.54 -18.84
CA LEU A 12 6.59 13.15 -19.90
C LEU A 12 6.69 14.18 -21.02
N ARG A 13 5.62 14.95 -21.30
CA ARG A 13 5.67 16.04 -22.27
C ARG A 13 6.48 17.23 -21.76
N SER A 14 6.40 17.52 -20.46
CA SER A 14 7.13 18.61 -19.83
C SER A 14 8.56 18.26 -19.43
N HIS A 15 9.03 17.04 -19.67
CA HIS A 15 10.37 16.63 -19.27
C HIS A 15 11.43 17.49 -19.99
N PRO A 16 12.28 18.23 -19.26
CA PRO A 16 13.10 19.30 -19.83
C PRO A 16 14.11 18.81 -20.87
N GLN A 17 14.58 17.56 -20.73
CA GLN A 17 15.63 16.99 -21.58
C GLN A 17 15.13 15.91 -22.56
N PHE A 18 13.99 15.30 -22.26
CA PHE A 18 13.51 14.11 -22.98
C PHE A 18 11.97 14.16 -23.09
N PRO A 19 11.41 15.21 -23.73
CA PRO A 19 9.97 15.34 -23.86
C PRO A 19 9.42 14.21 -24.73
N ARG A 20 8.55 13.37 -24.19
CA ARG A 20 7.88 12.28 -24.92
C ARG A 20 6.47 12.71 -25.28
N THR A 21 6.21 12.80 -26.57
CA THR A 21 4.92 13.29 -27.10
C THR A 21 4.20 12.24 -27.94
N GLN A 22 4.89 11.18 -28.38
CA GLN A 22 4.34 10.17 -29.26
C GLN A 22 3.50 9.14 -28.48
N GLY A 23 2.43 8.65 -29.11
CA GLY A 23 1.51 7.68 -28.49
C GLY A 23 2.20 6.37 -28.06
N LEU A 24 3.18 5.90 -28.84
CA LEU A 24 3.93 4.68 -28.51
C LEU A 24 4.82 4.85 -27.28
N GLU A 25 5.50 6.00 -27.14
CA GLU A 25 6.34 6.30 -25.97
C GLU A 25 5.52 6.38 -24.68
N LEU A 26 4.34 7.01 -24.74
CA LEU A 26 3.40 7.06 -23.62
C LEU A 26 2.91 5.66 -23.26
N THR A 27 2.59 4.85 -24.26
CA THR A 27 2.12 3.48 -24.07
C THR A 27 3.18 2.59 -23.44
N GLN A 28 4.45 2.70 -23.88
CA GLN A 28 5.56 1.99 -23.26
C GLN A 28 5.70 2.32 -21.77
N PHE A 29 5.58 3.60 -21.40
CA PHE A 29 5.65 4.01 -20.00
C PHE A 29 4.48 3.45 -19.18
N TRP A 30 3.24 3.59 -19.68
CA TRP A 30 2.06 3.04 -19.01
C TRP A 30 2.12 1.53 -18.87
N TRP A 31 2.60 0.80 -19.87
CA TRP A 31 2.75 -0.65 -19.79
C TRP A 31 3.86 -1.07 -18.82
N GLY A 32 4.93 -0.28 -18.70
CA GLY A 32 5.94 -0.45 -17.65
C GLY A 32 5.36 -0.29 -16.24
N MET A 33 4.32 0.54 -16.09
CA MET A 33 3.52 0.65 -14.87
C MET A 33 2.43 -0.43 -14.75
N GLN A 34 2.38 -1.42 -15.66
CA GLN A 34 1.28 -2.38 -15.78
C GLN A 34 -0.11 -1.75 -15.96
N ALA A 35 -0.19 -0.46 -16.28
CA ALA A 35 -1.41 0.29 -16.49
C ALA A 35 -1.91 0.08 -17.92
N VAL A 36 -2.36 -1.12 -18.25
CA VAL A 36 -2.86 -1.46 -19.60
C VAL A 36 -4.37 -1.25 -19.73
N THR A 37 -5.11 -1.52 -18.65
CA THR A 37 -6.58 -1.43 -18.62
C THR A 37 -7.07 -0.44 -17.59
N THR A 38 -6.56 0.80 -17.63
CA THR A 38 -7.14 1.90 -16.83
C THR A 38 -7.88 2.86 -17.77
N PRO A 39 -8.80 3.69 -17.24
CA PRO A 39 -9.52 4.68 -18.05
C PRO A 39 -8.59 5.60 -18.85
N GLU A 40 -7.42 5.92 -18.30
CA GLU A 40 -6.41 6.80 -18.88
C GLU A 40 -5.65 6.15 -20.04
N THR A 41 -5.50 4.82 -20.02
CA THR A 41 -4.54 4.12 -20.88
C THR A 41 -5.17 3.18 -21.89
N ILE A 42 -6.43 2.76 -21.70
CA ILE A 42 -7.06 1.71 -22.51
C ILE A 42 -7.10 2.05 -24.01
N VAL A 43 -7.34 3.31 -24.37
CA VAL A 43 -7.45 3.74 -25.76
C VAL A 43 -6.10 3.59 -26.48
N GLU A 44 -5.04 4.18 -25.93
CA GLU A 44 -3.71 4.09 -26.52
C GLU A 44 -3.16 2.66 -26.47
N SER A 45 -3.44 1.92 -25.39
CA SER A 45 -3.06 0.51 -25.29
C SER A 45 -3.68 -0.32 -26.42
N MET A 46 -4.97 -0.15 -26.71
CA MET A 46 -5.62 -0.90 -27.81
C MET A 46 -5.15 -0.42 -29.18
N ARG A 47 -4.87 0.88 -29.36
CA ARG A 47 -4.24 1.39 -30.59
C ARG A 47 -2.89 0.74 -30.84
N SER A 48 -2.01 0.71 -29.85
CA SER A 48 -0.70 0.07 -29.95
C SER A 48 -0.81 -1.44 -30.18
N MET A 49 -1.74 -2.13 -29.51
CA MET A 49 -1.97 -3.56 -29.77
C MET A 49 -2.47 -3.87 -31.19
N ARG A 50 -3.25 -2.96 -31.80
CA ARG A 50 -3.66 -3.10 -33.21
C ARG A 50 -2.51 -2.79 -34.16
N ALA A 51 -1.81 -1.67 -33.95
CA ALA A 51 -0.74 -1.22 -34.82
C ALA A 51 0.47 -2.17 -34.84
N LEU A 52 0.78 -2.79 -33.70
CA LEU A 52 1.90 -3.72 -33.54
C LEU A 52 1.49 -5.19 -33.72
N GLU A 53 0.23 -5.45 -34.08
CA GLU A 53 -0.31 -6.81 -34.26
C GLU A 53 -0.03 -7.75 -33.08
N LEU A 54 -0.03 -7.23 -31.85
CA LEU A 54 0.38 -8.01 -30.68
C LEU A 54 -0.62 -9.12 -30.38
N GLU A 55 -0.13 -10.35 -30.47
CA GLU A 55 -0.84 -11.58 -30.12
C GLU A 55 -0.02 -12.35 -29.11
N HIS A 56 -0.15 -11.99 -27.83
CA HIS A 56 0.54 -12.67 -26.74
C HIS A 56 -0.45 -13.17 -25.70
N ARG A 57 -0.17 -14.35 -25.10
CA ARG A 57 -1.04 -14.99 -24.10
C ARG A 57 -1.35 -14.08 -22.90
N MET A 58 -0.38 -13.28 -22.45
CA MET A 58 -0.58 -12.33 -21.33
C MET A 58 -1.60 -11.24 -21.65
N LEU A 59 -1.83 -10.97 -22.94
CA LEU A 59 -2.81 -10.00 -23.42
C LEU A 59 -4.13 -10.66 -23.82
N ALA A 60 -4.28 -11.98 -23.62
CA ALA A 60 -5.50 -12.71 -23.97
C ALA A 60 -6.77 -12.12 -23.32
N PRO A 61 -6.77 -11.70 -22.04
CA PRO A 61 -7.92 -11.02 -21.44
C PRO A 61 -8.32 -9.72 -22.16
N LEU A 62 -7.38 -9.11 -22.89
CA LEU A 62 -7.55 -7.82 -23.56
C LEU A 62 -8.03 -7.94 -25.00
N ARG A 63 -8.02 -9.15 -25.58
CA ARG A 63 -8.41 -9.40 -26.99
C ARG A 63 -9.81 -8.88 -27.31
N ARG A 64 -10.74 -8.90 -26.34
CA ARG A 64 -12.10 -8.38 -26.51
C ARG A 64 -12.12 -6.86 -26.69
N PHE A 65 -11.27 -6.13 -25.95
CA PHE A 65 -11.14 -4.68 -26.09
C PHE A 65 -10.50 -4.29 -27.43
N LYS A 66 -9.54 -5.07 -27.95
CA LYS A 66 -8.89 -4.80 -29.25
C LYS A 66 -9.88 -4.62 -30.40
N ARG A 67 -11.01 -5.34 -30.36
CA ARG A 67 -12.08 -5.33 -31.38
C ARG A 67 -13.05 -4.13 -31.27
N LEU A 68 -13.01 -3.39 -30.18
CA LEU A 68 -13.91 -2.25 -29.96
C LEU A 68 -13.36 -0.99 -30.64
N PRO A 69 -14.23 -0.12 -31.18
CA PRO A 69 -13.83 1.21 -31.63
C PRO A 69 -13.39 2.06 -30.44
N ASP A 70 -12.46 3.00 -30.66
CA ASP A 70 -11.84 3.80 -29.58
C ASP A 70 -12.85 4.48 -28.66
N ARG A 71 -13.90 5.07 -29.23
CA ARG A 71 -14.97 5.75 -28.49
C ARG A 71 -15.72 4.85 -27.49
N ALA A 72 -15.69 3.54 -27.71
CA ALA A 72 -16.39 2.57 -26.85
C ALA A 72 -15.47 1.98 -25.76
N LEU A 73 -14.14 2.15 -25.85
CA LEU A 73 -13.18 1.48 -24.96
C LEU A 73 -13.36 1.88 -23.50
N THR A 74 -13.25 3.18 -23.20
CA THR A 74 -13.36 3.67 -21.81
C THR A 74 -14.76 3.41 -21.22
N PRO A 75 -15.88 3.70 -21.91
CA PRO A 75 -17.21 3.34 -21.39
C PRO A 75 -17.37 1.85 -21.12
N THR A 76 -16.88 0.99 -22.02
CA THR A 76 -16.94 -0.47 -21.83
C THR A 76 -16.08 -0.92 -20.65
N LEU A 77 -14.88 -0.36 -20.49
CA LEU A 77 -14.00 -0.66 -19.36
C LEU A 77 -14.68 -0.31 -18.02
N LEU A 78 -15.27 0.88 -17.90
CA LEU A 78 -16.00 1.32 -16.71
C LEU A 78 -17.27 0.47 -16.45
N ALA A 79 -17.95 0.08 -17.53
CA ALA A 79 -19.12 -0.79 -17.47
C ALA A 79 -18.77 -2.23 -17.07
N LEU A 80 -17.57 -2.73 -17.41
CA LEU A 80 -17.10 -4.05 -16.98
C LEU A 80 -16.47 -4.02 -15.59
N ASN A 81 -15.81 -2.93 -15.21
CA ASN A 81 -15.06 -2.79 -13.97
C ASN A 81 -14.07 -3.98 -13.75
N PRO A 82 -13.17 -4.29 -14.70
CA PRO A 82 -12.34 -5.48 -14.59
C PRO A 82 -11.29 -5.33 -13.48
N ILE A 83 -11.00 -6.43 -12.79
CA ILE A 83 -9.97 -6.47 -11.73
C ILE A 83 -8.56 -6.16 -12.23
N THR A 84 -8.32 -6.25 -13.54
CA THR A 84 -7.02 -5.93 -14.16
C THR A 84 -6.63 -4.46 -14.02
N THR A 85 -7.58 -3.58 -13.67
CA THR A 85 -7.28 -2.19 -13.28
C THR A 85 -6.37 -2.14 -12.03
N GLY A 86 -6.53 -3.09 -11.10
CA GLY A 86 -5.75 -3.18 -9.86
C GLY A 86 -4.29 -3.59 -10.05
N ALA A 87 -3.91 -4.02 -11.27
CA ALA A 87 -2.51 -4.31 -11.60
C ALA A 87 -1.67 -3.05 -11.82
N ALA A 88 -2.30 -1.92 -12.13
CA ALA A 88 -1.59 -0.67 -12.39
C ALA A 88 -0.78 -0.21 -11.16
N LEU A 89 0.47 0.14 -11.38
CA LEU A 89 1.38 0.69 -10.39
C LEU A 89 1.17 2.19 -10.30
N TYR A 90 0.34 2.60 -9.35
CA TYR A 90 0.15 4.00 -8.97
C TYR A 90 1.31 4.51 -8.11
N ARG A 91 1.37 5.83 -7.92
CA ARG A 91 2.29 6.43 -6.96
C ARG A 91 2.04 5.85 -5.56
N ALA A 92 3.12 5.47 -4.89
CA ALA A 92 3.11 5.04 -3.50
C ALA A 92 3.74 6.11 -2.62
N ASN A 93 2.97 6.67 -1.70
CA ASN A 93 3.48 7.55 -0.65
C ASN A 93 3.79 6.69 0.57
N VAL A 94 5.06 6.30 0.73
CA VAL A 94 5.48 5.36 1.77
C VAL A 94 5.99 6.13 2.99
N GLN A 95 5.48 5.79 4.17
CA GLN A 95 6.10 6.17 5.43
C GLN A 95 6.71 4.92 6.08
N THR A 96 7.94 5.06 6.56
CA THR A 96 8.59 4.03 7.36
C THR A 96 9.14 4.67 8.63
N LEU A 97 8.71 4.19 9.78
CA LEU A 97 9.38 4.42 11.06
C LEU A 97 10.27 3.21 11.32
N ALA A 98 11.57 3.43 11.49
CA ALA A 98 12.53 2.41 11.87
C ALA A 98 13.23 2.85 13.16
N THR A 99 13.22 1.98 14.16
CA THR A 99 13.94 2.15 15.43
C THR A 99 14.98 1.03 15.56
N SER A 100 15.75 1.04 16.65
CA SER A 100 16.62 -0.09 17.02
C SER A 100 15.83 -1.37 17.34
N ASN A 101 14.57 -1.23 17.72
CA ASN A 101 13.75 -2.30 18.28
C ASN A 101 12.68 -2.82 17.30
N TYR A 102 12.17 -2.00 16.38
CA TYR A 102 11.14 -2.41 15.42
C TYR A 102 11.10 -1.50 14.19
N LEU A 103 10.30 -1.91 13.20
CA LEU A 103 9.96 -1.10 12.03
C LEU A 103 8.45 -1.15 11.79
N LEU A 104 7.84 -0.03 11.42
CA LEU A 104 6.47 0.06 10.90
C LEU A 104 6.49 0.81 9.58
N SER A 105 6.05 0.16 8.50
CA SER A 105 5.98 0.76 7.18
C SER A 105 4.60 0.60 6.57
N SER A 106 4.14 1.63 5.85
CA SER A 106 2.92 1.56 5.07
C SER A 106 2.87 2.51 3.90
N VAL A 107 2.02 2.18 2.94
CA VAL A 107 1.65 3.05 1.83
C VAL A 107 0.40 3.83 2.21
N GLN A 108 0.54 5.15 2.31
CA GLN A 108 -0.55 6.04 2.64
C GLN A 108 -1.58 6.05 1.51
N ARG A 109 -2.81 5.67 1.84
CA ARG A 109 -4.01 5.91 1.02
C ARG A 109 -3.90 5.40 -0.43
N TYR A 110 -3.32 4.21 -0.61
CA TYR A 110 -3.09 3.62 -1.92
C TYR A 110 -4.37 3.06 -2.53
N GLN A 111 -4.97 3.80 -3.46
CA GLN A 111 -6.18 3.39 -4.21
C GLN A 111 -7.28 2.74 -3.33
N PRO A 112 -7.78 3.41 -2.27
CA PRO A 112 -8.69 2.78 -1.32
C PRO A 112 -9.96 2.25 -1.98
N GLY A 113 -10.38 1.02 -1.67
CA GLY A 113 -11.53 0.38 -2.29
C GLY A 113 -11.35 0.05 -3.78
N GLY A 114 -10.20 0.33 -4.38
CA GLY A 114 -9.84 -0.20 -5.69
C GLY A 114 -9.54 -1.69 -5.61
N PHE A 115 -9.55 -2.36 -6.76
CA PHE A 115 -8.98 -3.71 -6.85
C PHE A 115 -7.49 -3.64 -6.58
N GLY A 116 -6.99 -4.62 -5.83
CA GLY A 116 -5.56 -4.83 -5.70
C GLY A 116 -5.04 -5.89 -6.68
N ASN A 117 -3.75 -6.15 -6.56
CA ASN A 117 -3.01 -7.20 -7.24
C ASN A 117 -1.89 -7.66 -6.29
N GLN A 118 -0.61 -7.36 -6.58
CA GLN A 118 0.54 -7.84 -5.81
C GLN A 118 1.06 -6.83 -4.77
N GLN A 119 0.26 -5.83 -4.38
CA GLN A 119 0.72 -4.80 -3.47
C GLN A 119 0.77 -5.30 -2.03
N HIS A 120 1.88 -5.02 -1.35
CA HIS A 120 2.04 -5.19 0.09
C HIS A 120 1.98 -3.81 0.74
N LEU A 121 0.87 -3.51 1.42
CA LEU A 121 0.49 -2.13 1.74
C LEU A 121 0.92 -1.67 3.14
N TRP A 122 1.19 -2.59 4.06
CA TRP A 122 1.79 -2.29 5.35
C TRP A 122 2.40 -3.55 5.98
N HIS A 123 3.40 -3.35 6.84
CA HIS A 123 3.89 -4.35 7.78
C HIS A 123 4.54 -3.71 8.99
N ALA A 124 4.64 -4.48 10.06
CA ALA A 124 5.52 -4.26 11.18
C ALA A 124 6.57 -5.38 11.25
N SER A 125 7.84 -5.01 11.32
CA SER A 125 8.96 -5.95 11.47
C SER A 125 9.55 -5.84 12.88
N MET A 126 9.79 -6.98 13.52
CA MET A 126 10.35 -7.08 14.87
C MET A 126 11.52 -8.09 14.91
N PRO A 127 12.37 -8.07 15.95
CA PRO A 127 13.59 -8.86 15.99
C PRO A 127 13.35 -10.38 15.87
N GLY A 128 14.23 -11.06 15.13
CA GLY A 128 14.09 -12.50 14.87
C GLY A 128 13.19 -12.84 13.69
N GLY A 129 12.95 -11.89 12.77
CA GLY A 129 12.20 -12.13 11.53
C GLY A 129 10.70 -12.22 11.73
N ILE A 130 10.17 -11.59 12.78
CA ILE A 130 8.72 -11.50 13.01
C ILE A 130 8.18 -10.41 12.09
N GLU A 131 7.36 -10.81 11.13
CA GLU A 131 6.60 -9.91 10.28
C GLU A 131 5.13 -9.96 10.66
N VAL A 132 4.51 -8.79 10.85
CA VAL A 132 3.07 -8.67 11.06
C VAL A 132 2.51 -7.79 9.97
N PHE A 133 1.56 -8.30 9.21
CA PHE A 133 0.93 -7.58 8.11
C PHE A 133 -0.48 -8.10 7.90
N GLY A 134 -1.31 -7.36 7.17
CA GLY A 134 -2.68 -7.77 6.88
C GLY A 134 -3.15 -7.30 5.53
N ASN A 135 -4.07 -8.07 4.95
CA ASN A 135 -4.61 -7.85 3.63
C ASN A 135 -6.06 -8.37 3.53
N HIS A 136 -6.75 -7.96 2.47
CA HIS A 136 -8.00 -8.60 2.06
C HIS A 136 -7.66 -9.74 1.06
N PRO A 137 -8.04 -11.00 1.32
CA PRO A 137 -7.81 -12.10 0.41
C PRO A 137 -8.40 -11.86 -0.99
N GLY A 138 -7.59 -12.08 -2.02
CA GLY A 138 -7.99 -12.00 -3.41
C GLY A 138 -8.50 -13.32 -3.98
N SER A 139 -9.41 -13.23 -4.95
CA SER A 139 -9.85 -14.35 -5.78
C SER A 139 -10.08 -13.86 -7.21
N THR A 140 -9.57 -14.59 -8.19
CA THR A 140 -9.65 -14.23 -9.61
C THR A 140 -10.05 -15.43 -10.46
N GLU A 141 -10.87 -15.18 -11.47
CA GLU A 141 -11.28 -16.14 -12.49
C GLU A 141 -10.35 -16.13 -13.71
N LEU A 142 -9.30 -15.30 -13.69
CA LEU A 142 -8.27 -15.30 -14.73
C LEU A 142 -7.44 -16.60 -14.62
N LEU A 143 -7.44 -17.40 -15.69
CA LEU A 143 -6.63 -18.60 -15.80
C LEU A 143 -5.15 -18.27 -15.64
N GLN A 144 -4.49 -18.88 -14.66
CA GLN A 144 -3.03 -18.85 -14.50
C GLN A 144 -2.50 -20.28 -14.54
N GLU A 145 -2.18 -20.78 -15.74
CA GLU A 145 -1.74 -22.18 -15.93
C GLU A 145 -0.39 -22.50 -15.27
N SER A 146 0.37 -21.50 -14.81
CA SER A 146 1.73 -21.71 -14.31
C SER A 146 2.10 -20.89 -13.06
N ARG A 147 1.16 -20.20 -12.41
CA ARG A 147 1.40 -19.39 -11.21
C ARG A 147 0.18 -19.38 -10.30
N SER A 148 0.42 -19.26 -9.00
CA SER A 148 -0.64 -18.98 -8.03
C SER A 148 -1.34 -17.68 -8.40
N ALA A 149 -2.67 -17.72 -8.40
CA ALA A 149 -3.51 -16.59 -8.74
C ALA A 149 -3.16 -15.34 -7.90
N SER A 150 -3.17 -14.19 -8.57
CA SER A 150 -2.82 -12.89 -7.99
C SER A 150 -3.91 -11.89 -8.38
N PRO A 151 -4.55 -11.19 -7.43
CA PRO A 151 -4.37 -11.36 -5.98
C PRO A 151 -4.85 -12.74 -5.50
N GLY A 152 -4.22 -13.26 -4.44
CA GLY A 152 -4.50 -14.57 -3.86
C GLY A 152 -4.83 -14.48 -2.36
N PRO A 153 -4.81 -15.61 -1.63
CA PRO A 153 -5.11 -15.61 -0.19
C PRO A 153 -4.21 -14.64 0.60
N TRP A 154 -2.88 -14.75 0.45
CA TRP A 154 -1.90 -13.86 1.08
C TRP A 154 -1.14 -12.96 0.09
N VAL A 155 -1.24 -13.26 -1.20
CA VAL A 155 -0.53 -12.50 -2.25
C VAL A 155 -1.33 -11.25 -2.57
N GLY A 156 -0.83 -10.14 -2.03
CA GLY A 156 -1.36 -8.79 -2.20
C GLY A 156 -2.81 -8.64 -1.71
N ASN A 157 -3.64 -7.90 -2.44
CA ASN A 157 -4.97 -7.50 -1.96
C ASN A 157 -6.05 -7.76 -3.01
N GLY A 158 -7.19 -8.32 -2.61
CA GLY A 158 -8.39 -8.33 -3.46
C GLY A 158 -8.98 -6.92 -3.61
N ILE A 159 -9.08 -6.20 -2.51
CA ILE A 159 -9.61 -4.83 -2.40
C ILE A 159 -8.67 -4.09 -1.46
N ASN A 160 -8.16 -2.95 -1.91
CA ASN A 160 -7.20 -2.19 -1.11
C ASN A 160 -7.90 -1.50 0.09
N PRO A 161 -7.28 -1.49 1.28
CA PRO A 161 -7.69 -0.64 2.39
C PRO A 161 -7.45 0.84 2.10
N ASP A 162 -8.09 1.71 2.89
CA ASP A 162 -7.56 3.05 3.15
C ASP A 162 -6.60 2.93 4.34
N ILE A 163 -5.39 3.45 4.21
CA ILE A 163 -4.35 3.39 5.25
C ILE A 163 -3.87 4.80 5.55
N GLY A 164 -3.83 5.12 6.84
CA GLY A 164 -3.18 6.30 7.38
C GLY A 164 -2.21 5.90 8.48
N GLN A 165 -0.92 6.18 8.30
CA GLN A 165 0.09 6.00 9.34
C GLN A 165 0.63 7.36 9.79
N HIS A 166 0.87 7.47 11.10
CA HIS A 166 1.64 8.54 11.69
C HIS A 166 2.61 7.93 12.70
N PHE A 167 3.90 7.92 12.36
CA PHE A 167 4.96 7.31 13.17
C PHE A 167 4.63 5.85 13.51
N ASN A 168 4.48 5.54 14.80
CA ASN A 168 4.28 4.21 15.36
C ASN A 168 2.82 3.75 15.38
N VAL A 169 1.89 4.58 14.89
CA VAL A 169 0.46 4.25 14.81
C VAL A 169 -0.01 4.23 13.36
N LEU A 170 -0.69 3.14 12.98
CA LEU A 170 -1.30 2.95 11.68
C LEU A 170 -2.78 2.61 11.82
N LEU A 171 -3.63 3.24 11.02
CA LEU A 171 -5.04 2.88 10.84
C LEU A 171 -5.21 2.24 9.47
N ALA A 172 -5.89 1.10 9.41
CA ALA A 172 -6.32 0.45 8.18
C ALA A 172 -7.83 0.26 8.21
N GLN A 173 -8.53 0.84 7.24
CA GLN A 173 -9.97 0.70 7.05
C GLN A 173 -10.23 -0.10 5.78
N TYR A 174 -11.22 -0.99 5.80
CA TYR A 174 -11.66 -1.77 4.65
C TYR A 174 -13.15 -1.56 4.39
N ASP A 175 -13.52 -1.34 3.13
CA ASP A 175 -14.90 -1.41 2.66
C ASP A 175 -14.97 -2.37 1.47
N LEU A 176 -15.41 -3.59 1.74
CA LEU A 176 -15.51 -4.70 0.81
C LEU A 176 -16.84 -4.71 0.03
N ARG A 177 -17.70 -3.70 0.20
CA ARG A 177 -18.98 -3.58 -0.51
C ARG A 177 -18.86 -2.91 -1.87
N GLN A 178 -17.63 -2.71 -2.36
CA GLN A 178 -17.37 -2.14 -3.68
C GLN A 178 -18.10 -2.96 -4.75
N ARG A 179 -18.38 -2.35 -5.90
CA ARG A 179 -19.01 -3.06 -7.00
C ARG A 179 -18.15 -4.27 -7.41
N LYS A 180 -18.78 -5.43 -7.63
CA LYS A 180 -18.07 -6.63 -8.12
C LYS A 180 -17.40 -6.34 -9.47
N GLY A 181 -16.18 -6.82 -9.64
CA GLY A 181 -15.40 -6.64 -10.85
C GLY A 181 -15.58 -7.78 -11.85
N PHE A 182 -15.38 -7.48 -13.13
CA PHE A 182 -15.26 -8.52 -14.14
C PHE A 182 -13.97 -9.33 -13.91
N PHE A 183 -14.07 -10.66 -14.01
CA PHE A 183 -13.07 -11.66 -13.59
C PHE A 183 -12.79 -11.75 -12.10
N GLU A 184 -13.54 -11.04 -11.26
CA GLU A 184 -13.45 -11.22 -9.81
C GLU A 184 -14.11 -12.55 -9.41
N GLY A 185 -13.37 -13.37 -8.65
CA GLY A 185 -13.90 -14.60 -8.07
C GLY A 185 -14.87 -14.32 -6.91
N ARG A 186 -14.97 -15.26 -5.98
CA ARG A 186 -15.75 -15.05 -4.76
C ARG A 186 -15.03 -14.04 -3.87
N ARG A 187 -15.69 -12.93 -3.55
CA ARG A 187 -15.18 -11.99 -2.55
C ARG A 187 -15.32 -12.56 -1.15
N HIS A 188 -14.25 -12.49 -0.37
CA HIS A 188 -14.24 -12.92 1.02
C HIS A 188 -14.65 -11.75 1.92
N GLU A 189 -15.67 -11.92 2.75
CA GLU A 189 -16.14 -10.87 3.66
C GLU A 189 -15.36 -10.89 4.97
N LEU A 190 -14.03 -10.79 4.85
CA LEU A 190 -13.10 -10.79 5.95
C LEU A 190 -11.78 -10.13 5.54
N VAL A 191 -11.03 -9.68 6.52
CA VAL A 191 -9.60 -9.36 6.37
C VAL A 191 -8.83 -10.25 7.32
N HIS A 192 -7.59 -10.57 6.97
CA HIS A 192 -6.74 -11.36 7.84
C HIS A 192 -5.40 -10.68 8.06
N ILE A 193 -4.80 -11.02 9.19
CA ILE A 193 -3.54 -10.48 9.66
C ILE A 193 -2.64 -11.67 9.95
N HIS A 194 -1.48 -11.70 9.32
CA HIS A 194 -0.40 -12.60 9.69
C HIS A 194 0.15 -12.13 11.03
N PHE A 195 -0.07 -12.91 12.07
CA PHE A 195 0.39 -12.63 13.44
C PHE A 195 1.02 -13.92 13.99
N PRO A 196 2.35 -14.12 13.86
CA PRO A 196 3.03 -15.37 14.18
C PRO A 196 3.21 -15.55 15.70
N PHE A 197 2.14 -15.97 16.39
CA PHE A 197 2.06 -16.05 17.85
C PHE A 197 3.25 -16.77 18.50
N VAL A 198 3.74 -17.81 17.85
CA VAL A 198 4.82 -18.69 18.33
C VAL A 198 6.21 -18.05 18.30
N LEU A 199 6.40 -16.96 17.54
CA LEU A 199 7.71 -16.29 17.43
C LEU A 199 7.93 -15.21 18.49
N PHE A 200 6.84 -14.70 19.08
CA PHE A 200 6.87 -13.73 20.16
C PHE A 200 7.27 -14.39 21.48
N ASP A 201 7.89 -13.62 22.38
CA ASP A 201 8.22 -14.10 23.72
C ASP A 201 6.94 -14.19 24.57
N GLN A 202 6.01 -13.27 24.33
CA GLN A 202 4.73 -13.20 25.02
C GLN A 202 3.66 -12.67 24.07
N THR A 203 2.48 -13.29 24.05
CA THR A 203 1.31 -12.82 23.31
C THR A 203 0.05 -12.85 24.14
N ARG A 204 -0.89 -11.96 23.85
CA ARG A 204 -2.23 -11.95 24.44
C ARG A 204 -3.25 -11.59 23.37
N LEU A 205 -4.32 -12.38 23.28
CA LEU A 205 -5.45 -12.13 22.40
C LEU A 205 -6.70 -11.89 23.25
N GLY A 206 -7.41 -10.81 22.96
CA GLY A 206 -8.77 -10.54 23.44
C GLY A 206 -9.76 -10.44 22.28
N PRO A 207 -11.03 -10.14 22.55
CA PRO A 207 -12.06 -10.12 21.51
C PRO A 207 -11.76 -9.12 20.39
N THR A 208 -11.33 -7.90 20.70
CA THR A 208 -11.09 -6.82 19.73
C THR A 208 -9.67 -6.28 19.77
N TRP A 209 -8.74 -7.03 20.37
CA TRP A 209 -7.34 -6.62 20.43
C TRP A 209 -6.41 -7.82 20.50
N VAL A 210 -5.20 -7.67 19.97
CA VAL A 210 -4.10 -8.62 20.14
C VAL A 210 -2.83 -7.84 20.48
N ALA A 211 -1.94 -8.41 21.28
CA ALA A 211 -0.64 -7.84 21.55
C ALA A 211 0.47 -8.91 21.58
N GLY A 212 1.68 -8.51 21.21
CA GLY A 212 2.87 -9.33 21.25
C GLY A 212 4.06 -8.54 21.76
N ARG A 213 4.98 -9.22 22.46
CA ARG A 213 6.29 -8.70 22.85
C ARG A 213 7.39 -9.55 22.24
N ARG A 214 8.42 -8.91 21.71
CA ARG A 214 9.68 -9.54 21.31
C ARG A 214 10.87 -8.71 21.76
N GLY A 215 11.66 -9.24 22.68
CA GLY A 215 12.75 -8.52 23.34
C GLY A 215 12.24 -7.22 23.96
N ASN A 216 12.68 -6.11 23.40
CA ASN A 216 12.35 -4.76 23.83
C ASN A 216 11.22 -4.12 23.02
N SER A 217 10.66 -4.82 22.03
CA SER A 217 9.60 -4.30 21.17
C SER A 217 8.23 -4.84 21.52
N TYR A 218 7.20 -4.01 21.34
CA TYR A 218 5.80 -4.32 21.54
C TYR A 218 4.99 -3.99 20.28
N ILE A 219 4.03 -4.85 19.97
CA ILE A 219 2.99 -4.59 18.96
C ILE A 219 1.63 -4.81 19.59
N GLY A 220 0.71 -3.90 19.32
CA GLY A 220 -0.70 -3.98 19.67
C GLY A 220 -1.56 -3.72 18.45
N ILE A 221 -2.60 -4.51 18.26
CA ILE A 221 -3.62 -4.25 17.24
C ILE A 221 -4.96 -4.16 17.94
N VAL A 222 -5.68 -3.05 17.75
CA VAL A 222 -7.04 -2.84 18.23
C VAL A 222 -7.97 -2.83 17.03
N ALA A 223 -9.16 -3.40 17.16
CA ALA A 223 -9.99 -3.76 16.05
C ALA A 223 -11.45 -3.32 16.24
N SER A 224 -12.11 -2.96 15.14
CA SER A 224 -13.53 -2.57 15.12
C SER A 224 -14.48 -3.74 15.33
N HIS A 225 -14.03 -4.95 15.00
CA HIS A 225 -14.78 -6.20 15.08
C HIS A 225 -13.94 -7.28 15.76
N HIS A 226 -14.58 -8.38 16.14
CA HIS A 226 -13.89 -9.46 16.83
C HIS A 226 -12.77 -10.07 15.97
N PHE A 227 -11.68 -10.43 16.64
CA PHE A 227 -10.64 -11.29 16.10
C PHE A 227 -10.96 -12.75 16.35
N GLU A 228 -10.82 -13.55 15.30
CA GLU A 228 -10.82 -15.01 15.36
C GLU A 228 -9.40 -15.49 15.07
N GLN A 229 -8.78 -16.22 15.99
CA GLN A 229 -7.52 -16.89 15.72
C GLN A 229 -7.80 -18.14 14.89
N ILE A 230 -7.31 -18.17 13.66
CA ILE A 230 -7.52 -19.27 12.71
C ILE A 230 -6.37 -20.29 12.78
N SER A 231 -5.16 -19.83 13.11
CA SER A 231 -3.99 -20.68 13.25
C SER A 231 -2.97 -20.07 14.22
N GLU A 232 -1.80 -20.71 14.35
CA GLU A 232 -0.66 -20.17 15.10
C GLU A 232 -0.05 -18.90 14.48
N THR A 233 -0.44 -18.55 13.25
CA THR A 233 0.10 -17.39 12.54
C THR A 233 -0.95 -16.46 11.94
N GLU A 234 -2.24 -16.71 12.17
CA GLU A 234 -3.31 -15.98 11.49
C GLU A 234 -4.43 -15.61 12.44
N ILE A 235 -4.79 -14.32 12.40
CA ILE A 235 -6.04 -13.82 12.95
C ILE A 235 -6.90 -13.23 11.82
N VAL A 236 -8.20 -13.42 11.95
CA VAL A 236 -9.20 -12.94 11.00
C VAL A 236 -10.14 -11.96 11.68
N GLN A 237 -10.50 -10.91 10.96
CA GLN A 237 -11.62 -10.05 11.28
C GLN A 237 -12.68 -10.17 10.19
N ARG A 238 -13.85 -10.72 10.54
CA ARG A 238 -14.97 -10.89 9.60
C ARG A 238 -15.83 -9.63 9.50
N GLY A 239 -16.34 -9.38 8.30
CA GLY A 239 -17.24 -8.26 8.01
C GLY A 239 -16.98 -7.65 6.63
N THR A 240 -18.00 -7.00 6.08
CA THR A 240 -17.89 -6.26 4.80
C THR A 240 -17.33 -4.86 4.97
N GLN A 241 -17.38 -4.31 6.19
CA GLN A 241 -16.74 -3.06 6.55
C GLN A 241 -16.04 -3.25 7.87
N THR A 242 -14.73 -3.15 7.85
CA THR A 242 -13.90 -3.47 9.01
C THR A 242 -12.74 -2.50 9.09
N GLY A 243 -11.97 -2.61 10.15
CA GLY A 243 -10.83 -1.74 10.36
C GLY A 243 -10.15 -2.02 11.68
N TYR A 244 -8.86 -1.73 11.71
CA TYR A 244 -8.00 -1.91 12.85
C TYR A 244 -6.97 -0.79 12.93
N ALA A 245 -6.44 -0.59 14.13
CA ALA A 245 -5.28 0.24 14.37
C ALA A 245 -4.13 -0.64 14.87
N VAL A 246 -2.93 -0.41 14.34
CA VAL A 246 -1.68 -1.03 14.77
C VAL A 246 -0.90 0.02 15.54
N VAL A 247 -0.40 -0.35 16.71
CA VAL A 247 0.41 0.49 17.59
C VAL A 247 1.70 -0.26 17.89
N MET A 248 2.83 0.33 17.54
CA MET A 248 4.15 -0.16 17.90
C MET A 248 4.70 0.67 19.06
N ALA A 249 5.49 0.03 19.91
CA ALA A 249 6.21 0.68 20.99
C ALA A 249 7.45 -0.15 21.36
N ASP A 250 8.30 0.39 22.22
CA ASP A 250 9.41 -0.34 22.80
C ASP A 250 9.59 -0.04 24.31
N ASP A 251 10.74 -0.42 24.84
CA ASP A 251 11.08 -0.34 26.26
C ASP A 251 11.45 1.08 26.73
N GLU A 252 11.62 2.03 25.81
CA GLU A 252 11.70 3.45 26.18
C GLU A 252 10.33 3.98 26.65
N GLU A 253 9.24 3.42 26.12
CA GLU A 253 7.87 3.84 26.44
C GLU A 253 7.19 2.93 27.48
N PHE A 254 7.45 1.61 27.44
CA PHE A 254 6.77 0.64 28.30
C PHE A 254 7.74 -0.34 28.97
N SER A 255 7.71 -0.39 30.31
CA SER A 255 8.59 -1.27 31.08
C SER A 255 8.24 -2.76 30.96
N SER A 256 7.01 -3.09 30.52
CA SER A 256 6.56 -4.46 30.34
C SER A 256 5.38 -4.57 29.38
N LEU A 257 5.11 -5.80 28.88
CA LEU A 257 3.91 -6.09 28.10
C LEU A 257 2.63 -5.79 28.90
N ALA A 258 2.66 -5.95 30.23
CA ALA A 258 1.51 -5.64 31.07
C ALA A 258 1.18 -4.15 31.05
N ASP A 259 2.20 -3.28 31.02
CA ASP A 259 2.01 -1.82 30.96
C ASP A 259 1.47 -1.40 29.60
N PHE A 260 2.08 -1.93 28.53
CA PHE A 260 1.60 -1.72 27.17
C PHE A 260 0.14 -2.16 27.01
N LEU A 261 -0.24 -3.32 27.56
CA LEU A 261 -1.61 -3.81 27.55
C LEU A 261 -2.58 -2.92 28.33
N ARG A 262 -2.14 -2.25 29.41
CA ARG A 262 -3.00 -1.32 30.16
C ARG A 262 -3.37 -0.13 29.29
N GLU A 263 -2.42 0.43 28.53
CA GLU A 263 -2.69 1.51 27.58
C GLU A 263 -3.51 1.04 26.37
N LEU A 264 -3.13 -0.09 25.76
CA LEU A 264 -3.83 -0.63 24.60
C LEU A 264 -5.33 -0.89 24.90
N LYS A 265 -5.65 -1.38 26.11
CA LYS A 265 -7.03 -1.63 26.53
C LYS A 265 -7.82 -0.36 26.87
N GLN A 266 -7.15 0.76 27.12
CA GLN A 266 -7.81 2.06 27.25
C GLN A 266 -8.13 2.67 25.88
N SER A 267 -7.47 2.20 24.83
CA SER A 267 -7.73 2.64 23.47
C SER A 267 -9.09 2.18 22.98
N ARG A 268 -9.82 3.08 22.34
CA ARG A 268 -11.14 2.82 21.77
C ARG A 268 -11.08 3.06 20.27
N LEU A 269 -11.23 1.99 19.50
CA LEU A 269 -11.40 2.07 18.06
C LEU A 269 -12.90 2.03 17.73
N SER A 270 -13.34 2.99 16.94
CA SER A 270 -14.72 3.05 16.45
C SER A 270 -14.73 3.17 14.93
N LEU A 271 -15.59 2.40 14.29
CA LEU A 271 -15.82 2.47 12.85
C LEU A 271 -17.26 2.94 12.61
N SER A 272 -17.38 4.14 12.04
CA SER A 272 -18.61 4.59 11.39
C SER A 272 -18.53 4.31 9.90
N ALA A 273 -19.64 4.44 9.16
CA ALA A 273 -19.72 4.09 7.74
C ALA A 273 -18.57 4.64 6.87
N HIS A 274 -18.00 5.81 7.21
CA HIS A 274 -16.93 6.48 6.46
C HIS A 274 -15.76 6.96 7.31
N ARG A 275 -15.67 6.61 8.60
CA ARG A 275 -14.58 7.10 9.47
C ARG A 275 -14.18 6.03 10.47
N LEU A 276 -12.90 5.71 10.48
CA LEU A 276 -12.22 4.94 11.51
C LEU A 276 -11.53 5.90 12.48
N SER A 277 -11.87 5.81 13.77
CA SER A 277 -11.36 6.70 14.81
C SER A 277 -10.78 5.91 15.97
N LEU A 278 -9.52 6.17 16.31
CA LEU A 278 -8.83 5.66 17.48
C LEU A 278 -8.68 6.79 18.50
N ALA A 279 -9.28 6.63 19.68
CA ALA A 279 -8.97 7.45 20.84
C ALA A 279 -8.07 6.64 21.78
N SER A 280 -6.86 7.11 22.05
CA SER A 280 -5.87 6.44 22.91
C SER A 280 -5.25 7.44 23.90
N PRO A 281 -4.61 6.98 24.99
CA PRO A 281 -3.86 7.86 25.89
C PRO A 281 -2.75 8.67 25.21
N SER A 282 -2.16 8.13 24.13
CA SER A 282 -1.12 8.78 23.32
C SER A 282 -1.66 9.73 22.25
N GLY A 283 -2.98 9.77 22.02
CA GLY A 283 -3.62 10.73 21.10
C GLY A 283 -4.85 10.19 20.38
N GLY A 284 -5.48 11.09 19.62
CA GLY A 284 -6.61 10.79 18.73
C GLY A 284 -6.18 10.67 17.27
N PHE A 285 -6.64 9.64 16.58
CA PHE A 285 -6.39 9.41 15.16
C PHE A 285 -7.70 9.21 14.43
N GLU A 286 -7.85 9.82 13.26
CA GLU A 286 -9.05 9.70 12.44
C GLU A 286 -8.68 9.50 10.98
N LEU A 287 -9.17 8.42 10.40
CA LEU A 287 -9.06 8.14 8.97
C LEU A 287 -10.46 8.21 8.36
N VAL A 288 -10.69 9.23 7.53
CA VAL A 288 -11.92 9.33 6.74
C VAL A 288 -11.73 8.56 5.43
N TRP A 289 -12.65 7.66 5.13
CA TRP A 289 -12.62 6.86 3.90
C TRP A 289 -12.52 7.73 2.66
N LYS A 290 -11.45 7.56 1.88
CA LYS A 290 -11.13 8.39 0.71
C LYS A 290 -11.02 9.90 1.02
N GLY A 291 -10.97 10.28 2.30
CA GLY A 291 -10.83 11.66 2.79
C GLY A 291 -9.60 11.88 3.68
N GLU A 292 -9.64 12.86 4.57
CA GLU A 292 -8.46 13.24 5.35
C GLU A 292 -8.05 12.19 6.38
N PHE A 293 -6.73 12.12 6.64
CA PHE A 293 -6.16 11.48 7.81
C PHE A 293 -5.74 12.58 8.81
N ARG A 294 -6.17 12.47 10.06
CA ARG A 294 -5.96 13.48 11.11
C ARG A 294 -5.36 12.86 12.37
N VAL A 295 -4.48 13.62 13.02
CA VAL A 295 -3.89 13.29 14.31
C VAL A 295 -4.13 14.47 15.25
N ASN A 296 -4.75 14.22 16.40
CA ASN A 296 -5.15 15.23 17.37
C ASN A 296 -5.91 16.41 16.71
N GLY A 297 -6.83 16.07 15.81
CA GLY A 297 -7.65 17.03 15.04
C GLY A 297 -6.94 17.71 13.87
N ARG A 298 -5.62 17.57 13.73
CA ARG A 298 -4.84 18.22 12.67
C ARG A 298 -4.67 17.30 11.46
N PRO A 299 -4.92 17.78 10.22
CA PRO A 299 -4.64 17.00 9.02
C PRO A 299 -3.15 16.63 8.91
N VAL A 300 -2.88 15.39 8.54
CA VAL A 300 -1.54 14.89 8.23
C VAL A 300 -1.34 14.88 6.72
N ASN A 301 -0.22 15.45 6.25
CA ASN A 301 0.14 15.34 4.86
C ASN A 301 0.52 13.88 4.52
N THR A 302 -0.15 13.32 3.50
CA THR A 302 0.05 11.95 3.01
C THR A 302 0.67 11.93 1.60
N GLN A 303 1.16 13.08 1.13
CA GLN A 303 1.86 13.25 -0.14
C GLN A 303 3.30 13.66 0.13
N TYR A 304 4.25 12.78 -0.19
CA TYR A 304 5.65 12.97 0.16
C TYR A 304 6.50 13.36 -1.05
N PRO A 305 7.64 14.03 -0.86
CA PRO A 305 8.64 14.20 -1.91
C PRO A 305 9.28 12.83 -2.25
N ARG A 306 10.34 12.79 -3.09
CA ARG A 306 10.98 11.51 -3.44
C ARG A 306 11.60 10.84 -2.23
N TYR A 307 12.28 11.63 -1.41
CA TYR A 307 12.84 11.22 -0.13
C TYR A 307 12.67 12.35 0.88
N GLU A 308 12.25 11.99 2.08
CA GLU A 308 12.18 12.85 3.25
C GLU A 308 12.70 12.05 4.44
N SER A 309 13.99 12.20 4.74
CA SER A 309 14.66 11.47 5.81
C SER A 309 15.83 12.29 6.36
N PRO A 310 16.38 11.94 7.54
CA PRO A 310 17.55 12.62 8.08
C PRO A 310 18.77 12.59 7.15
N SER A 311 18.96 11.49 6.41
CA SER A 311 20.13 11.30 5.52
C SER A 311 19.95 11.89 4.13
N VAL A 312 18.71 12.08 3.67
CA VAL A 312 18.42 12.55 2.31
C VAL A 312 17.09 13.29 2.24
N GLN A 313 17.13 14.45 1.61
CA GLN A 313 15.97 15.28 1.28
C GLN A 313 15.98 15.53 -0.22
N ALA A 314 14.94 15.08 -0.94
CA ALA A 314 14.91 15.17 -2.38
C ALA A 314 13.50 15.35 -2.94
N PRO A 315 13.25 16.36 -3.79
CA PRO A 315 11.97 16.50 -4.48
C PRO A 315 11.73 15.34 -5.46
N ARG A 316 10.54 15.27 -6.04
CA ARG A 316 10.08 14.16 -6.90
C ARG A 316 11.09 13.75 -8.00
N ASN A 317 11.65 14.73 -8.69
CA ASN A 317 12.54 14.58 -9.84
C ASN A 317 13.82 15.41 -9.60
N PRO A 318 14.69 15.00 -8.67
CA PRO A 318 15.87 15.78 -8.35
C PRO A 318 16.90 15.63 -9.47
N GLU A 319 17.49 16.74 -9.92
CA GLU A 319 18.65 16.71 -10.83
C GLU A 319 19.91 16.19 -10.13
N GLN A 320 19.96 16.35 -8.81
CA GLN A 320 21.04 15.94 -7.94
C GLN A 320 20.49 15.33 -6.66
N LEU A 321 21.11 14.26 -6.19
CA LEU A 321 20.77 13.59 -4.95
C LEU A 321 22.00 13.58 -4.05
N VAL A 322 21.86 14.17 -2.86
CA VAL A 322 22.90 14.15 -1.83
C VAL A 322 22.42 13.30 -0.67
N VAL A 323 23.17 12.23 -0.39
CA VAL A 323 22.91 11.30 0.71
C VAL A 323 24.03 11.44 1.72
N THR A 324 23.70 11.85 2.94
CA THR A 324 24.64 12.03 4.03
C THR A 324 24.52 10.86 5.01
N GLY A 325 25.57 10.04 5.08
CA GLY A 325 25.74 9.01 6.10
C GLY A 325 26.50 9.56 7.32
N THR A 326 26.99 8.66 8.17
CA THR A 326 27.71 9.02 9.40
C THR A 326 29.10 9.60 9.12
N ASP A 327 29.86 8.95 8.23
CA ASP A 327 31.25 9.33 7.95
C ASP A 327 31.49 9.74 6.49
N HIS A 328 30.49 9.56 5.62
CA HIS A 328 30.59 9.81 4.18
C HIS A 328 29.35 10.51 3.66
N GLN A 329 29.54 11.28 2.59
CA GLN A 329 28.48 11.84 1.78
C GLN A 329 28.61 11.34 0.35
N LEU A 330 27.49 10.87 -0.22
CA LEU A 330 27.36 10.48 -1.61
C LEU A 330 26.57 11.55 -2.36
N ARG A 331 27.15 12.07 -3.43
CA ARG A 331 26.49 12.99 -4.37
C ARG A 331 26.33 12.30 -5.72
N LEU A 332 25.09 12.21 -6.19
CA LEU A 332 24.73 11.75 -7.53
C LEU A 332 24.24 12.95 -8.32
N ASP A 333 24.87 13.24 -9.46
CA ASP A 333 24.48 14.33 -10.36
C ASP A 333 24.14 13.74 -11.73
N TRP A 334 22.87 13.75 -12.09
CA TRP A 334 22.42 13.20 -13.37
C TRP A 334 22.77 14.12 -14.54
N MET A 335 22.91 15.43 -14.30
CA MET A 335 23.28 16.39 -15.34
C MET A 335 24.74 16.27 -15.73
N ALA A 336 25.61 16.13 -14.73
CA ALA A 336 27.03 15.91 -14.94
C ALA A 336 27.36 14.42 -15.21
N SER A 337 26.40 13.51 -14.98
CA SER A 337 26.62 12.06 -14.98
C SER A 337 27.75 11.63 -14.04
N THR A 338 27.83 12.27 -12.86
CA THR A 338 28.88 12.01 -11.87
C THR A 338 28.34 11.31 -10.62
N ARG A 339 29.23 10.55 -9.99
CA ARG A 339 29.08 9.96 -8.66
C ARG A 339 30.30 10.34 -7.84
N GLU A 340 30.09 11.16 -6.82
CA GLU A 340 31.15 11.64 -5.94
C GLU A 340 30.90 11.17 -4.51
N GLU A 341 31.96 10.73 -3.85
CA GLU A 341 31.92 10.26 -2.49
C GLU A 341 32.99 10.99 -1.69
N THR A 342 32.57 11.65 -0.61
CA THR A 342 33.44 12.50 0.20
C THR A 342 33.38 12.05 1.64
N GLN A 343 34.55 11.87 2.26
CA GLN A 343 34.63 11.62 3.70
C GLN A 343 34.30 12.90 4.46
N LEU A 344 33.42 12.81 5.45
CA LEU A 344 33.04 13.92 6.31
C LEU A 344 34.17 14.17 7.33
N VAL A 345 34.68 15.39 7.37
CA VAL A 345 35.62 15.81 8.42
C VAL A 345 34.80 16.04 9.70
N ARG A 346 35.11 15.29 10.75
CA ARG A 346 34.45 15.42 12.06
C ARG A 346 34.83 16.71 12.77
#